data_AF-A0A258DSQ0-F1
#
_entry.id   AF-A0A258DSQ0-F1
#
_cell.length_a   1.000
_cell.length_b   1.000
_cell.length_c   1.000
_cell.angle_alpha   90.00
_cell.angle_beta   90.00
_cell.angle_gamma   90.00
#
_symmetry.space_group_name_H-M   'P 1'
#
loop_
_entity.id
_entity.type
_entity.pdbx_description
1 polymer ?
#
loop_
_entity_poly.entity_id
_entity_poly.type
_entity_poly.pdbx_seq_one_letter_code
_entity_poly.pdbx_strand_id
1 'polypeptide(L)'
;MAKIFRQQDETFIRILNNLRDNKPTLEDIRTLNSHFKTADEIRQLEDCITLTTHNYKADDINRRELNLLKEKPFFYQADIERDFPEHLFPLPKEIELKVGTRVMFIKNDTSGLSSYFNGKLATVLRLDEDEIVVEMDGDHSEYALKKELWENKKYQINPETKELEEEVIGTFSQYPIKLAWAVTVHKSQGLTFDRAIIDVGQAFAPGQVYVALSRLRSLDGLVLGTRIREDVIYTDPKVVDFVKSTDQQQDLLQLLIHRQGNYLQELIDQTFEFDSLLNSLRQFAKEHDSSMEFEDPEMQKAIPQVYAHLESESENTRKFRNQLMVL
;
A
#
# COMPACT_ATOMS: atom_id res chain seq x y z
N MET A 1 -10.95 11.90 -2.61
CA MET A 1 -10.25 12.30 -1.37
C MET A 1 -9.33 13.49 -1.67
N ALA A 2 -9.75 14.72 -1.31
CA ALA A 2 -9.16 15.97 -1.83
C ALA A 2 -8.29 16.76 -0.83
N LYS A 3 -8.07 16.27 0.40
CA LYS A 3 -7.27 16.99 1.40
C LYS A 3 -5.96 16.26 1.65
N ILE A 4 -4.89 16.84 1.13
CA ILE A 4 -3.51 16.43 1.40
C ILE A 4 -3.13 17.01 2.77
N PHE A 5 -3.02 16.16 3.80
CA PHE A 5 -2.75 16.59 5.18
C PHE A 5 -1.26 16.68 5.54
N ARG A 6 -0.35 16.35 4.63
CA ARG A 6 1.08 16.16 4.94
C ARG A 6 1.97 17.39 4.68
N GLN A 7 1.54 18.33 3.84
CA GLN A 7 2.33 19.49 3.42
C GLN A 7 1.68 20.78 3.92
N GLN A 8 2.49 21.76 4.35
CA GLN A 8 2.01 23.04 4.91
C GLN A 8 2.13 24.23 3.93
N ASP A 9 2.84 24.05 2.81
CA ASP A 9 3.10 25.10 1.81
C ASP A 9 2.11 25.01 0.63
N GLU A 10 1.29 26.05 0.45
CA GLU A 10 0.32 26.16 -0.65
C GLU A 10 0.99 26.09 -2.02
N THR A 11 2.19 26.66 -2.17
CA THR A 11 2.95 26.64 -3.43
C THR A 11 3.37 25.22 -3.77
N PHE A 12 3.87 24.49 -2.77
CA PHE A 12 4.29 23.11 -2.97
C PHE A 12 3.11 22.19 -3.30
N ILE A 13 1.99 22.34 -2.59
CA ILE A 13 0.76 21.58 -2.85
C ILE A 13 0.27 21.84 -4.28
N ARG A 14 0.30 23.10 -4.75
CA ARG A 14 -0.05 23.46 -6.12
C ARG A 14 0.85 22.74 -7.13
N ILE A 15 2.16 22.79 -6.96
CA ILE A 15 3.12 22.11 -7.83
C ILE A 15 2.86 20.59 -7.85
N LEU A 16 2.65 19.98 -6.69
CA LEU A 16 2.35 18.55 -6.57
C LEU A 16 1.05 18.18 -7.28
N ASN A 17 -0.02 18.98 -7.12
CA ASN A 17 -1.29 18.74 -7.82
C ASN A 17 -1.12 18.89 -9.34
N ASN A 18 -0.39 19.92 -9.80
CA ASN A 18 -0.12 20.11 -11.22
C ASN A 18 0.67 18.94 -11.82
N LEU A 19 1.65 18.39 -11.08
CA LEU A 19 2.39 17.19 -11.49
C LEU A 19 1.51 15.94 -11.48
N ARG A 20 0.63 15.79 -10.48
CA ARG A 20 -0.30 14.67 -10.34
C ARG A 20 -1.33 14.62 -11.47
N ASP A 21 -1.95 15.77 -11.74
CA ASP A 21 -2.98 15.94 -12.77
C ASP A 21 -2.35 16.17 -14.15
N ASN A 22 -1.03 16.07 -14.21
CA ASN A 22 -0.27 16.03 -15.44
C ASN A 22 -0.42 17.31 -16.28
N LYS A 23 -0.40 18.45 -15.60
CA LYS A 23 -0.45 19.81 -16.14
C LYS A 23 0.64 20.69 -15.51
N PRO A 24 1.91 20.25 -15.42
CA PRO A 24 2.96 21.09 -14.88
C PRO A 24 3.14 22.34 -15.73
N THR A 25 3.23 23.50 -15.08
CA THR A 25 3.49 24.78 -15.75
C THR A 25 5.00 25.04 -15.85
N LEU A 26 5.39 25.95 -16.74
CA LEU A 26 6.79 26.40 -16.82
C LEU A 26 7.25 27.07 -15.50
N GLU A 27 6.33 27.72 -14.77
CA GLU A 27 6.62 28.30 -13.46
C GLU A 27 6.90 27.20 -12.42
N ASP A 28 6.14 26.11 -12.42
CA ASP A 28 6.37 24.97 -11.52
C ASP A 28 7.77 24.38 -11.76
N ILE A 29 8.16 24.18 -13.02
CA ILE A 29 9.49 23.65 -13.37
C ILE A 29 10.60 24.61 -13.00
N ARG A 30 10.42 25.92 -13.22
CA ARG A 30 11.39 26.94 -12.80
C ARG A 30 11.56 26.96 -11.28
N THR A 31 10.46 26.86 -10.55
CA THR A 31 10.46 26.80 -9.09
C THR A 31 11.18 25.55 -8.61
N LEU A 32 10.87 24.37 -9.14
CA LEU A 32 11.60 23.16 -8.79
C LEU A 32 13.10 23.28 -9.12
N ASN A 33 13.43 23.78 -10.30
CA ASN A 33 14.82 23.95 -10.74
C ASN A 33 15.61 25.02 -9.98
N SER A 34 14.98 25.92 -9.19
CA SER A 34 15.72 26.82 -8.30
C SER A 34 16.33 26.08 -7.10
N HIS A 35 15.84 24.87 -6.79
CA HIS A 35 16.42 23.98 -5.78
C HIS A 35 17.51 23.06 -6.33
N PHE A 36 17.94 23.26 -7.58
CA PHE A 36 19.06 22.51 -8.17
C PHE A 36 20.37 22.83 -7.47
N LYS A 37 21.11 21.79 -7.10
CA LYS A 37 22.48 21.88 -6.60
C LYS A 37 23.40 20.99 -7.43
N THR A 38 24.64 21.43 -7.58
CA THR A 38 25.70 20.64 -8.21
C THR A 38 26.09 19.45 -7.32
N ALA A 39 26.74 18.45 -7.90
CA ALA A 39 27.19 17.28 -7.16
C ALA A 39 28.12 17.64 -5.99
N ASP A 40 28.96 18.67 -6.14
CA ASP A 40 29.87 19.12 -5.07
C ASP A 40 29.14 19.81 -3.93
N GLU A 41 28.15 20.65 -4.24
CA GLU A 41 27.29 21.26 -3.23
C GLU A 41 26.46 20.21 -2.48
N ILE A 42 25.98 19.18 -3.18
CA ILE A 42 25.22 18.08 -2.58
C ILE A 42 26.08 17.28 -1.59
N ARG A 43 27.35 17.04 -1.91
CA ARG A 43 28.27 16.33 -1.01
C ARG A 43 28.56 17.08 0.29
N GLN A 44 28.36 18.40 0.31
CA GLN A 44 28.52 19.22 1.51
C GLN A 44 27.24 19.28 2.35
N LEU A 45 26.15 18.66 1.89
CA LEU A 45 24.91 18.61 2.65
C LEU A 45 24.98 17.50 3.68
N GLU A 46 24.86 17.90 4.95
CA GLU A 46 24.66 16.97 6.04
C GLU A 46 23.17 16.55 6.11
N ASP A 47 22.93 15.35 6.64
CA ASP A 47 21.62 14.80 6.97
C ASP A 47 20.60 14.73 5.83
N CYS A 48 21.05 14.50 4.59
CA CYS A 48 20.18 14.36 3.44
C CYS A 48 20.21 12.93 2.87
N ILE A 49 19.04 12.31 2.77
CA ILE A 49 18.88 11.07 2.00
C ILE A 49 18.70 11.38 0.51
N THR A 50 19.31 10.58 -0.35
CA THR A 50 19.13 10.68 -1.81
C THR A 50 18.06 9.71 -2.30
N LEU A 51 17.00 10.22 -2.94
CA LEU A 51 15.97 9.43 -3.60
C LEU A 51 16.29 9.31 -5.09
N THR A 52 16.45 8.09 -5.57
CA THR A 52 16.73 7.80 -6.97
C THR A 52 15.71 6.83 -7.58
N THR A 53 15.70 6.71 -8.91
CA THR A 53 14.76 5.84 -9.63
C THR A 53 15.21 4.38 -9.72
N HIS A 54 16.52 4.12 -9.65
CA HIS A 54 17.07 2.79 -9.92
C HIS A 54 17.90 2.27 -8.73
N ASN A 55 17.80 0.97 -8.43
CA ASN A 55 18.55 0.35 -7.33
C ASN A 55 20.07 0.50 -7.52
N TYR A 56 20.58 0.25 -8.74
CA TYR A 56 22.03 0.32 -9.01
C TYR A 56 22.64 1.70 -8.68
N LYS A 57 21.89 2.79 -8.88
CA LYS A 57 22.34 4.15 -8.51
C LYS A 57 22.39 4.34 -7.01
N ALA A 58 21.38 3.83 -6.29
CA ALA A 58 21.36 3.89 -4.84
C ALA A 58 22.54 3.11 -4.26
N ASP A 59 22.79 1.91 -4.80
CA ASP A 59 23.88 1.04 -4.36
C ASP A 59 25.25 1.66 -4.64
N ASP A 60 25.44 2.31 -5.80
CA ASP A 60 26.67 3.04 -6.14
C ASP A 60 26.95 4.21 -5.18
N ILE A 61 25.93 5.05 -4.91
CA ILE A 61 26.05 6.14 -3.93
C ILE A 61 26.38 5.58 -2.56
N ASN A 62 25.63 4.58 -2.09
CA ASN A 62 25.85 3.98 -0.77
C ASN A 62 27.26 3.41 -0.63
N ARG A 63 27.74 2.69 -1.64
CA ARG A 63 29.11 2.14 -1.64
C ARG A 63 30.16 3.23 -1.68
N ARG A 64 29.96 4.28 -2.48
CA ARG A 64 30.88 5.43 -2.54
C ARG A 64 30.99 6.12 -1.18
N GLU A 65 29.86 6.45 -0.55
CA GLU A 65 29.86 7.13 0.75
C GLU A 65 30.48 6.26 1.85
N LEU A 66 30.20 4.95 1.87
CA LEU A 66 30.87 4.01 2.77
C LEU A 66 32.39 3.97 2.56
N ASN A 67 32.86 4.05 1.32
CA ASN A 67 34.28 4.06 1.00
C ASN A 67 34.98 5.37 1.39
N LEU A 68 34.26 6.49 1.43
CA LEU A 68 34.79 7.79 1.85
C LEU A 68 35.05 7.87 3.36
N LEU A 69 34.34 7.07 4.16
CA LEU A 69 34.60 6.95 5.59
C LEU A 69 35.99 6.34 5.84
N LYS A 70 36.82 7.08 6.58
CA LYS A 70 38.20 6.69 6.95
C LYS A 70 38.28 5.68 8.10
N GLU A 71 37.14 5.39 8.72
CA GLU A 71 37.01 4.48 9.85
C GLU A 71 37.23 3.02 9.43
N LYS A 72 37.62 2.18 10.40
CA LYS A 72 37.83 0.75 10.19
C LYS A 72 36.51 0.06 9.81
N PRO A 73 36.47 -0.76 8.74
CA PRO A 73 35.28 -1.54 8.41
C PRO A 73 35.08 -2.70 9.38
N PHE A 74 33.82 -2.95 9.73
CA PHE A 74 33.33 -4.13 10.42
C PHE A 74 32.39 -4.89 9.50
N PHE A 75 32.44 -6.22 9.58
CA PHE A 75 31.65 -7.11 8.72
C PHE A 75 30.78 -8.00 9.60
N TYR A 76 29.47 -7.95 9.40
CA TYR A 76 28.49 -8.72 10.18
C TYR A 76 27.83 -9.80 9.32
N GLN A 77 28.03 -11.06 9.71
CA GLN A 77 27.49 -12.22 9.01
C GLN A 77 26.06 -12.54 9.47
N ALA A 78 25.23 -12.91 8.50
CA ALA A 78 23.90 -13.45 8.74
C ALA A 78 23.99 -14.91 9.22
N ASP A 79 23.15 -15.26 10.19
CA ASP A 79 22.98 -16.65 10.61
C ASP A 79 21.86 -17.28 9.77
N ILE A 80 22.20 -18.30 8.99
CA ILE A 80 21.29 -18.95 8.06
C ILE A 80 21.14 -20.41 8.48
N GLU A 81 19.91 -20.84 8.76
CA GLU A 81 19.63 -22.22 9.14
C GLU A 81 18.70 -22.90 8.13
N ARG A 82 18.97 -24.18 7.86
CA ARG A 82 18.21 -25.06 6.95
C ARG A 82 18.12 -24.49 5.52
N ASP A 83 16.98 -24.67 4.85
CA ASP A 83 16.78 -24.30 3.46
C ASP A 83 16.23 -22.87 3.34
N PHE A 84 17.16 -21.93 3.19
CA PHE A 84 16.86 -20.54 2.85
C PHE A 84 17.60 -20.15 1.55
N PRO A 85 16.92 -20.18 0.39
CA PRO A 85 17.55 -19.88 -0.89
C PRO A 85 18.13 -18.45 -0.97
N GLU A 86 19.34 -18.30 -1.52
CA GLU A 86 20.06 -17.01 -1.55
C GLU A 86 19.29 -15.88 -2.26
N HIS A 87 18.53 -16.21 -3.31
CA HIS A 87 17.72 -15.25 -4.04
C HIS A 87 16.54 -14.68 -3.24
N LEU A 88 16.20 -15.32 -2.10
CA LEU A 88 15.16 -14.87 -1.18
C LEU A 88 15.74 -14.07 0.00
N PHE A 89 17.06 -13.92 0.11
CA PHE A 89 17.66 -13.20 1.23
C PHE A 89 17.11 -11.77 1.32
N PRO A 90 16.56 -11.38 2.48
CA PRO A 90 16.01 -10.04 2.66
C PRO A 90 17.11 -8.98 2.72
N LEU A 91 18.30 -9.39 3.14
CA LEU A 91 19.50 -8.58 3.31
C LEU A 91 20.72 -9.33 2.77
N PRO A 92 21.81 -8.61 2.44
CA PRO A 92 23.08 -9.25 2.14
C PRO A 92 23.51 -10.20 3.27
N LYS A 93 24.13 -11.32 2.88
CA LYS A 93 24.71 -12.28 3.83
C LYS A 93 25.76 -11.63 4.74
N GLU A 94 26.52 -10.69 4.20
CA GLU A 94 27.50 -9.90 4.92
C GLU A 94 27.15 -8.42 4.78
N ILE A 95 27.07 -7.71 5.91
CA ILE A 95 26.88 -6.27 5.95
C ILE A 95 28.20 -5.62 6.37
N GLU A 96 28.75 -4.78 5.50
CA GLU A 96 29.90 -3.93 5.79
C GLU A 96 29.43 -2.60 6.40
N LEU A 97 29.96 -2.24 7.57
CA LEU A 97 29.67 -0.99 8.27
C LEU A 97 30.96 -0.31 8.73
N LYS A 98 30.90 1.01 8.85
CA LYS A 98 31.91 1.87 9.48
C LYS A 98 31.23 2.85 10.43
N VAL A 99 31.94 3.36 11.43
CA VAL A 99 31.41 4.46 12.26
C VAL A 99 31.08 5.65 11.36
N GLY A 100 29.92 6.27 11.56
CA GLY A 100 29.35 7.30 10.68
C GLY A 100 28.54 6.76 9.49
N THR A 101 28.36 5.44 9.37
CA THR A 101 27.55 4.85 8.29
C THR A 101 26.09 5.23 8.45
N ARG A 102 25.48 5.68 7.35
CA ARG A 102 24.06 5.99 7.30
C ARG A 102 23.25 4.73 7.01
N VAL A 103 22.30 4.41 7.89
CA VAL A 103 21.48 3.20 7.77
C VAL A 103 19.99 3.48 7.85
N MET A 104 19.19 2.57 7.30
CA MET A 104 17.75 2.58 7.39
C MET A 104 17.25 1.22 7.82
N PHE A 105 16.32 1.21 8.78
CA PHE A 105 15.64 -0.02 9.22
C PHE A 105 14.74 -0.56 8.10
N ILE A 106 14.73 -1.87 7.91
CA ILE A 106 13.91 -2.56 6.89
C ILE A 106 12.77 -3.40 7.47
N LYS A 107 12.68 -3.46 8.80
CA LYS A 107 11.68 -4.21 9.55
C LYS A 107 11.13 -3.31 10.65
N ASN A 108 9.92 -3.61 11.13
CA ASN A 108 9.41 -2.98 12.35
C ASN A 108 9.97 -3.71 13.57
N ASP A 109 10.15 -2.98 14.68
CA ASP A 109 10.57 -3.57 15.95
C ASP A 109 9.56 -4.63 16.42
N THR A 110 10.01 -5.88 16.50
CA THR A 110 9.17 -7.02 16.91
C THR A 110 9.10 -7.20 18.43
N SER A 111 9.90 -6.44 19.20
CA SER A 111 9.97 -6.56 20.66
C SER A 111 8.76 -5.99 21.41
N GLY A 112 7.84 -5.33 20.71
CA GLY A 112 6.65 -4.68 21.29
C GLY A 112 6.91 -3.29 21.86
N LEU A 113 8.18 -2.86 21.96
CA LEU A 113 8.55 -1.51 22.42
C LEU A 113 8.37 -0.43 21.34
N SER A 114 8.22 -0.84 20.07
CA SER A 114 8.09 0.06 18.91
C SER A 114 9.23 1.08 18.80
N SER A 115 10.45 0.66 19.15
CA SER A 115 11.65 1.51 19.19
C SER A 115 12.02 2.06 17.81
N TYR A 116 11.69 1.30 16.76
CA TYR A 116 11.90 1.69 15.37
C TYR A 116 10.81 1.10 14.47
N PHE A 117 10.67 1.67 13.27
CA PHE A 117 9.78 1.21 12.23
C PHE A 117 10.53 1.08 10.90
N ASN A 118 9.99 0.31 9.97
CA ASN A 118 10.54 0.15 8.63
C ASN A 118 10.64 1.51 7.92
N GLY A 119 11.86 1.93 7.61
CA GLY A 119 12.17 3.21 7.00
C GLY A 119 12.70 4.29 7.95
N LYS A 120 12.75 4.03 9.25
CA LYS A 120 13.44 4.92 10.21
C LYS A 120 14.93 4.97 9.85
N LEU A 121 15.49 6.17 9.81
CA LEU A 121 16.90 6.43 9.54
C LEU A 121 17.69 6.51 10.84
N ALA A 122 18.96 6.10 10.77
CA ALA A 122 19.89 6.16 11.86
C ALA A 122 21.33 6.27 11.36
N THR A 123 22.23 6.70 12.23
CA THR A 123 23.67 6.80 11.95
C THR A 123 24.45 5.93 12.91
N VAL A 124 25.38 5.12 12.40
CA VAL A 124 26.21 4.24 13.23
C VAL A 124 27.14 5.08 14.11
N LEU A 125 27.00 4.94 15.43
CA LEU A 125 27.85 5.61 16.43
C LEU A 125 29.06 4.76 16.83
N ARG A 126 28.81 3.47 17.11
CA ARG A 126 29.83 2.54 17.63
C ARG A 126 29.63 1.16 17.02
N LEU A 127 30.76 0.50 16.75
CA LEU A 127 30.83 -0.84 16.18
C LEU A 127 31.82 -1.66 17.01
N ASP A 128 31.39 -2.85 17.40
CA ASP A 128 32.20 -3.90 18.02
C ASP A 128 31.92 -5.25 17.32
N GLU A 129 32.60 -6.32 17.73
CA GLU A 129 32.44 -7.66 17.14
C GLU A 129 30.99 -8.16 17.20
N ASP A 130 30.30 -7.93 18.32
CA ASP A 130 28.93 -8.41 18.55
C ASP A 130 27.89 -7.29 18.78
N GLU A 131 28.31 -6.03 18.80
CA GLU A 131 27.45 -4.89 19.11
C GLU A 131 27.51 -3.81 18.03
N ILE A 132 26.33 -3.33 17.60
CA ILE A 132 26.17 -2.17 16.73
C ILE A 132 25.26 -1.18 17.44
N VAL A 133 25.77 0.02 17.71
CA VAL A 133 24.98 1.11 18.31
C VAL A 133 24.75 2.20 17.26
N VAL A 134 23.50 2.57 17.08
CA VAL A 134 23.07 3.63 16.15
C VAL A 134 22.42 4.79 16.90
N GLU A 135 22.59 6.00 16.38
CA GLU A 135 21.82 7.18 16.77
C GLU A 135 20.61 7.32 15.85
N MET A 136 19.42 7.45 16.44
CA MET A 136 18.16 7.57 15.72
C MET A 136 17.92 9.01 15.23
N ASP A 137 17.43 9.14 14.01
CA ASP A 137 17.10 10.45 13.43
C ASP A 137 15.99 11.19 14.17
N GLY A 138 16.22 12.46 14.45
CA GLY A 138 15.21 13.40 14.95
C GLY A 138 15.12 13.44 16.48
N ASP A 139 15.19 12.30 17.15
CA ASP A 139 15.19 12.22 18.61
C ASP A 139 16.58 12.00 19.23
N HIS A 140 17.61 11.72 18.41
CA HIS A 140 19.00 11.50 18.82
C HIS A 140 19.16 10.44 19.92
N SER A 141 18.24 9.47 19.96
CA SER A 141 18.30 8.36 20.90
C SER A 141 19.30 7.32 20.44
N GLU A 142 20.10 6.77 21.37
CA GLU A 142 20.97 5.63 21.07
C GLU A 142 20.16 4.32 21.11
N TYR A 143 20.40 3.45 20.15
CA TYR A 143 19.79 2.12 20.10
C TYR A 143 20.83 1.06 19.72
N ALA A 144 20.94 0.03 20.55
CA ALA A 144 21.75 -1.16 20.27
C ALA A 144 20.94 -2.12 19.37
N LEU A 145 21.45 -2.37 18.17
CA LEU A 145 20.77 -3.24 17.20
C LEU A 145 20.72 -4.68 17.69
N LYS A 146 19.60 -5.33 17.40
CA LYS A 146 19.40 -6.77 17.58
C LYS A 146 19.21 -7.41 16.22
N LYS A 147 19.70 -8.65 16.07
CA LYS A 147 19.36 -9.45 14.89
C LYS A 147 17.87 -9.77 14.91
N GLU A 148 17.26 -9.69 13.75
CA GLU A 148 15.87 -10.04 13.51
C GLU A 148 15.81 -11.33 12.68
N LEU A 149 14.79 -12.15 12.94
CA LEU A 149 14.59 -13.41 12.21
C LEU A 149 13.62 -13.22 11.03
N TRP A 150 13.94 -13.84 9.91
CA TRP A 150 13.05 -14.05 8.77
C TRP A 150 12.87 -15.55 8.55
N GLU A 151 11.63 -15.96 8.32
CA GLU A 151 11.27 -17.37 8.13
C GLU A 151 10.88 -17.62 6.68
N ASN A 152 11.44 -18.68 6.09
CA ASN A 152 10.97 -19.25 4.84
C ASN A 152 9.94 -20.32 5.17
N LYS A 153 8.67 -20.06 4.84
CA LYS A 153 7.54 -20.93 5.17
C LYS A 153 7.00 -21.62 3.93
N LYS A 154 6.74 -22.92 4.06
CA LYS A 154 6.00 -23.71 3.07
C LYS A 154 4.61 -23.99 3.60
N TYR A 155 3.62 -23.77 2.75
CA TYR A 155 2.23 -24.01 3.04
C TYR A 155 1.82 -25.34 2.43
N GLN A 156 1.25 -26.22 3.26
CA GLN A 156 0.70 -27.51 2.81
C GLN A 156 -0.71 -27.65 3.35
N ILE A 157 -1.62 -28.20 2.54
CA ILE A 157 -2.96 -28.53 3.03
C ILE A 157 -2.89 -29.93 3.60
N ASN A 158 -3.23 -30.06 4.88
CA ASN A 158 -3.33 -31.38 5.49
C ASN A 158 -4.49 -32.14 4.80
N PRO A 159 -4.22 -33.31 4.18
CA PRO A 159 -5.23 -34.04 3.41
C PRO A 159 -6.38 -34.59 4.28
N GLU A 160 -6.18 -34.72 5.59
CA GLU A 160 -7.17 -35.24 6.52
C GLU A 160 -8.03 -34.13 7.15
N THR A 161 -7.40 -33.07 7.66
CA THR A 161 -8.10 -31.98 8.35
C THR A 161 -8.58 -30.88 7.39
N LYS A 162 -8.06 -30.85 6.15
CA LYS A 162 -8.20 -29.75 5.18
C LYS A 162 -7.72 -28.40 5.70
N GLU A 163 -6.96 -28.39 6.78
CA GLU A 163 -6.37 -27.18 7.34
C GLU A 163 -5.07 -26.82 6.64
N LEU A 164 -4.75 -25.53 6.65
CA LEU A 164 -3.49 -25.01 6.14
C LEU A 164 -2.42 -25.17 7.21
N GLU A 165 -1.44 -26.04 6.98
CA GLU A 165 -0.27 -26.21 7.84
C GLU A 165 0.90 -25.36 7.32
N GLU A 166 1.53 -24.63 8.24
CA GLU A 166 2.75 -23.86 7.98
C GLU A 166 3.98 -24.64 8.47
N GLU A 167 4.93 -24.87 7.58
CA GLU A 167 6.21 -25.50 7.93
C GLU A 167 7.36 -24.50 7.67
N VAL A 168 8.15 -24.19 8.71
CA VAL A 168 9.37 -23.36 8.57
C VAL A 168 10.50 -24.23 8.01
N ILE A 169 10.78 -24.06 6.72
CA ILE A 169 11.81 -24.82 5.99
C ILE A 169 13.20 -24.21 6.13
N GLY A 170 13.29 -22.93 6.50
CA GLY A 170 14.56 -22.27 6.84
C GLY A 170 14.40 -20.92 7.48
N THR A 171 15.49 -20.43 8.07
CA THR A 171 15.54 -19.14 8.75
C THR A 171 16.76 -18.34 8.34
N PHE A 172 16.61 -17.02 8.34
CA PHE A 172 17.67 -16.06 8.09
C PHE A 172 17.64 -15.03 9.22
N SER A 173 18.76 -14.84 9.92
CA SER A 173 18.89 -13.90 11.03
C SER A 173 19.97 -12.87 10.75
N GLN A 174 19.63 -11.59 10.83
CA GLN A 174 20.56 -10.49 10.55
C GLN A 174 20.08 -9.18 11.19
N TYR A 175 20.97 -8.21 11.37
CA TYR A 175 20.59 -6.86 11.78
C TYR A 175 19.67 -6.22 10.71
N PRO A 176 18.49 -5.70 11.07
CA PRO A 176 17.44 -5.27 10.13
C PRO A 176 17.71 -3.90 9.50
N ILE A 177 18.94 -3.67 9.04
CA ILE A 177 19.41 -2.40 8.51
C ILE A 177 20.04 -2.54 7.13
N LYS A 178 20.01 -1.47 6.35
CA LYS A 178 20.74 -1.34 5.08
C LYS A 178 21.33 0.06 4.95
N LEU A 179 22.36 0.20 4.13
CA LEU A 179 22.94 1.51 3.78
C LEU A 179 21.87 2.44 3.21
N ALA A 180 21.91 3.71 3.61
CA ALA A 180 20.81 4.64 3.39
C ALA A 180 21.24 6.08 3.10
N TRP A 181 22.44 6.31 2.56
CA TRP A 181 22.73 7.59 1.90
C TRP A 181 21.86 7.79 0.66
N ALA A 182 21.50 6.69 -0.01
CA ALA A 182 20.55 6.69 -1.10
C ALA A 182 19.58 5.50 -1.03
N VAL A 183 18.32 5.74 -1.43
CA VAL A 183 17.29 4.72 -1.59
C VAL A 183 16.47 4.99 -2.85
N THR A 184 15.77 3.97 -3.33
CA THR A 184 14.86 4.18 -4.46
C THR A 184 13.54 4.81 -4.02
N VAL A 185 12.92 5.58 -4.92
CA VAL A 185 11.60 6.19 -4.69
C VAL A 185 10.56 5.13 -4.28
N HIS A 186 10.59 3.95 -4.89
CA HIS A 186 9.73 2.82 -4.50
C HIS A 186 10.00 2.32 -3.07
N LYS A 187 11.26 2.16 -2.68
CA LYS A 187 11.64 1.73 -1.32
C LYS A 187 11.40 2.80 -0.25
N SER A 188 11.11 4.04 -0.66
CA SER A 188 10.69 5.13 0.23
C SER A 188 9.17 5.26 0.38
N GLN A 189 8.38 4.35 -0.21
CA GLN A 189 6.92 4.46 -0.20
C GLN A 189 6.35 4.45 1.23
N GLY A 190 5.53 5.44 1.54
CA GLY A 190 4.96 5.63 2.88
C GLY A 190 5.82 6.48 3.82
N LEU A 191 7.11 6.66 3.51
CA LEU A 191 8.02 7.51 4.27
C LEU A 191 7.83 8.98 3.90
N THR A 192 8.15 9.86 4.85
CA THR A 192 8.16 11.31 4.67
C THR A 192 9.47 11.83 5.23
N PHE A 193 10.16 12.67 4.46
CA PHE A 193 11.44 13.26 4.82
C PHE A 193 11.29 14.77 4.98
N ASP A 194 11.99 15.33 5.96
CA ASP A 194 12.09 16.78 6.12
C ASP A 194 13.04 17.38 5.08
N ARG A 195 14.10 16.64 4.71
CA ARG A 195 15.06 17.03 3.69
C ARG A 195 15.52 15.84 2.88
N ALA A 196 15.50 15.96 1.55
CA ALA A 196 15.94 14.89 0.66
C ALA A 196 16.47 15.45 -0.66
N ILE A 197 17.48 14.76 -1.19
CA ILE A 197 18.02 14.99 -2.53
C ILE A 197 17.22 14.12 -3.49
N ILE A 198 16.57 14.73 -4.47
CA ILE A 198 15.80 14.03 -5.49
C ILE A 198 16.65 13.97 -6.76
N ASP A 199 17.12 12.77 -7.11
CA ASP A 199 17.82 12.49 -8.36
C ASP A 199 16.94 11.65 -9.30
N VAL A 200 15.99 12.34 -9.91
CA VAL A 200 15.00 11.78 -10.86
C VAL A 200 15.27 12.22 -12.30
N GLY A 201 16.49 12.64 -12.63
CA GLY A 201 16.84 13.15 -13.97
C GLY A 201 16.61 12.17 -15.13
N GLN A 202 16.54 10.87 -14.83
CA GLN A 202 16.20 9.80 -15.78
C GLN A 202 14.80 9.22 -15.53
N ALA A 203 13.93 9.91 -14.78
CA ALA A 203 12.56 9.46 -14.58
C ALA A 203 11.81 9.51 -15.91
N PHE A 204 11.36 8.34 -16.36
CA PHE A 204 10.72 8.14 -17.65
C PHE A 204 9.25 8.60 -17.68
N ALA A 205 8.68 9.06 -16.55
CA ALA A 205 7.29 9.49 -16.49
C ALA A 205 7.02 10.56 -15.39
N PRO A 206 6.12 11.53 -15.63
CA PRO A 206 5.69 12.54 -14.65
C PRO A 206 5.26 11.97 -13.29
N GLY A 207 4.63 10.78 -13.30
CA GLY A 207 4.21 10.09 -12.09
C GLY A 207 5.35 9.75 -11.14
N GLN A 208 6.55 9.42 -11.65
CA GLN A 208 7.69 9.11 -10.78
C GLN A 208 8.23 10.37 -10.08
N VAL A 209 8.22 11.51 -10.77
CA VAL A 209 8.64 12.80 -10.20
C VAL A 209 7.66 13.23 -9.10
N TYR A 210 6.35 13.13 -9.35
CA TYR A 210 5.32 13.38 -8.33
C TYR A 210 5.50 12.48 -7.11
N VAL A 211 5.69 11.17 -7.30
CA VAL A 211 5.86 10.23 -6.18
C VAL A 211 7.12 10.58 -5.36
N ALA A 212 8.23 10.93 -6.01
CA ALA A 212 9.45 11.35 -5.32
C ALA A 212 9.25 12.64 -4.52
N LEU A 213 8.69 13.68 -5.13
CA LEU A 213 8.44 14.97 -4.47
C LEU A 213 7.41 14.85 -3.34
N SER A 214 6.40 14.01 -3.48
CA SER A 214 5.39 13.78 -2.43
C SER A 214 5.95 13.18 -1.13
N ARG A 215 7.22 12.74 -1.12
CA ARG A 215 7.94 12.30 0.08
C ARG A 215 8.44 13.46 0.95
N LEU A 216 8.48 14.67 0.42
CA LEU A 216 8.89 15.86 1.18
C LEU A 216 7.70 16.54 1.85
N ARG A 217 7.96 17.20 2.98
CA ARG A 217 6.96 18.03 3.68
C ARG A 217 6.85 19.45 3.11
N SER A 218 7.94 19.99 2.58
CA SER A 218 8.02 21.36 2.05
C SER A 218 9.03 21.46 0.90
N LEU A 219 8.96 22.56 0.14
CA LEU A 219 9.96 22.91 -0.87
C LEU A 219 11.33 23.24 -0.24
N ASP A 220 11.38 23.77 0.99
CA ASP A 220 12.64 24.09 1.66
C ASP A 220 13.53 22.85 1.87
N GLY A 221 12.89 21.69 2.07
CA GLY A 221 13.56 20.39 2.19
C GLY A 221 14.04 19.81 0.86
N LEU A 222 13.62 20.37 -0.27
CA LEU A 222 13.94 19.87 -1.61
C LEU A 222 15.34 20.28 -2.02
N VAL A 223 16.13 19.29 -2.45
CA VAL A 223 17.34 19.49 -3.23
C VAL A 223 17.23 18.67 -4.51
N LEU A 224 17.42 19.28 -5.68
CA LEU A 224 17.46 18.55 -6.95
C LEU A 224 18.89 18.23 -7.34
N GLY A 225 19.18 16.93 -7.52
CA GLY A 225 20.47 16.45 -8.04
C GLY A 225 20.57 16.55 -9.57
N THR A 226 19.43 16.50 -10.25
CA THR A 226 19.36 16.71 -11.70
C THR A 226 18.25 17.70 -12.02
N ARG A 227 18.51 18.62 -12.96
CA ARG A 227 17.50 19.57 -13.44
C ARG A 227 16.34 18.82 -14.10
N ILE A 228 15.12 19.25 -13.78
CA ILE A 228 13.91 18.77 -14.46
C ILE A 228 13.84 19.50 -15.80
N ARG A 229 13.84 18.74 -16.88
CA ARG A 229 13.73 19.26 -18.23
C ARG A 229 12.27 19.56 -18.56
N GLU A 230 12.05 20.56 -19.42
CA GLU A 230 10.70 20.97 -19.86
C GLU A 230 10.03 19.92 -20.77
N ASP A 231 10.79 19.01 -21.36
CA ASP A 231 10.26 17.92 -22.18
C ASP A 231 9.58 16.80 -21.36
N VAL A 232 9.82 16.75 -20.04
CA VAL A 232 9.13 15.85 -19.10
C VAL A 232 7.64 16.23 -18.93
N ILE A 233 7.23 17.42 -19.38
CA ILE A 233 5.81 17.84 -19.43
C ILE A 233 5.00 16.95 -20.39
N TYR A 234 5.64 16.30 -21.37
CA TYR A 234 4.95 15.42 -22.31
C TYR A 234 4.67 14.06 -21.69
N THR A 235 3.40 13.70 -21.68
CA THR A 235 2.89 12.52 -20.98
C THR A 235 2.22 11.59 -21.95
N ASP A 236 2.29 10.30 -21.65
CA ASP A 236 1.54 9.28 -22.36
C ASP A 236 0.06 9.68 -22.46
N PRO A 237 -0.47 9.90 -23.67
CA PRO A 237 -1.87 10.26 -23.91
C PRO A 237 -2.85 9.31 -23.20
N LYS A 238 -2.50 8.03 -23.04
CA LYS A 238 -3.35 7.03 -22.39
C LYS A 238 -3.62 7.33 -20.92
N VAL A 239 -2.64 7.88 -20.20
CA VAL A 239 -2.79 8.25 -18.77
C VAL A 239 -3.68 9.47 -18.65
N VAL A 240 -3.50 10.45 -19.53
CA VAL A 240 -4.33 11.66 -19.59
C VAL A 240 -5.78 11.31 -19.93
N ASP A 241 -6.00 10.41 -20.88
CA ASP A 241 -7.32 9.94 -21.27
C ASP A 241 -8.01 9.15 -20.14
N PHE A 242 -7.27 8.31 -19.41
CA PHE A 242 -7.79 7.60 -18.23
C PHE A 242 -8.20 8.57 -17.11
N VAL A 243 -7.36 9.56 -16.77
CA VAL A 243 -7.68 10.56 -15.74
C VAL A 243 -8.89 11.39 -16.14
N LYS A 244 -8.97 11.84 -17.40
CA LYS A 244 -10.16 12.55 -17.94
C LYS A 244 -11.42 11.69 -17.87
N SER A 245 -11.32 10.38 -18.12
CA SER A 245 -12.45 9.45 -17.98
C SER A 245 -12.85 9.22 -16.50
N THR A 246 -11.94 9.47 -15.56
CA THR A 246 -12.21 9.34 -14.11
C THR A 246 -12.91 10.59 -13.56
N ASP A 247 -12.60 11.78 -14.08
CA ASP A 247 -13.36 13.01 -13.79
C ASP A 247 -14.78 12.99 -14.39
N GLN A 248 -15.04 12.05 -15.31
CA GLN A 248 -16.38 11.70 -15.79
C GLN A 248 -17.05 10.62 -14.93
N GLN A 249 -16.59 10.36 -13.70
CA GLN A 249 -17.40 9.62 -12.74
C GLN A 249 -18.73 10.35 -12.62
N GLN A 250 -19.80 9.72 -13.14
CA GLN A 250 -21.18 10.14 -12.92
C GLN A 250 -21.32 10.53 -11.46
N ASP A 251 -21.94 11.69 -11.22
CA ASP A 251 -22.16 12.20 -9.87
C ASP A 251 -22.62 11.05 -8.97
N LEU A 252 -21.71 10.59 -8.12
CA LEU A 252 -21.90 9.36 -7.35
C LEU A 252 -23.13 9.50 -6.44
N LEU A 253 -23.49 10.74 -6.10
CA LEU A 253 -24.70 11.05 -5.35
C LEU A 253 -25.95 10.82 -6.20
N GLN A 254 -25.97 11.25 -7.46
CA GLN A 254 -27.10 10.97 -8.36
C GLN A 254 -27.22 9.48 -8.68
N LEU A 255 -26.08 8.81 -8.91
CA LEU A 255 -26.08 7.36 -9.11
C LEU A 255 -26.57 6.62 -7.87
N LEU A 256 -26.18 7.07 -6.67
CA LEU A 256 -26.66 6.52 -5.40
C LEU A 256 -28.17 6.70 -5.24
N ILE A 257 -28.70 7.90 -5.49
CA ILE A 257 -30.15 8.17 -5.41
C ILE A 257 -30.92 7.26 -6.38
N HIS A 258 -30.44 7.16 -7.62
CA HIS A 258 -31.06 6.29 -8.63
C HIS A 258 -31.01 4.81 -8.24
N ARG A 259 -29.86 4.32 -7.75
CA ARG A 259 -29.69 2.94 -7.31
C ARG A 259 -30.49 2.60 -6.04
N GLN A 260 -30.66 3.56 -5.13
CA GLN A 260 -31.54 3.40 -3.96
C GLN A 260 -33.00 3.20 -4.39
N GLY A 261 -33.47 3.98 -5.38
CA GLY A 261 -34.79 3.79 -5.97
C GLY A 261 -34.97 2.39 -6.55
N ASN A 262 -34.03 1.94 -7.38
CA ASN A 262 -34.09 0.61 -8.00
C ASN A 262 -34.03 -0.51 -6.95
N TYR A 263 -33.19 -0.36 -5.92
CA TYR A 263 -33.10 -1.33 -4.82
C TYR A 263 -34.41 -1.42 -4.02
N LEU A 264 -35.04 -0.28 -3.72
CA LEU A 264 -36.34 -0.28 -3.06
C LEU A 264 -37.42 -0.92 -3.93
N GLN A 265 -37.40 -0.66 -5.24
CA GLN A 265 -38.30 -1.32 -6.19
C GLN A 265 -38.09 -2.84 -6.20
N GLU A 266 -36.84 -3.31 -6.29
CA GLU A 266 -36.52 -4.75 -6.22
C GLU A 266 -36.94 -5.37 -4.89
N LEU A 267 -36.73 -4.68 -3.77
CA LEU A 267 -37.09 -5.18 -2.44
C LEU A 267 -38.60 -5.30 -2.27
N ILE A 268 -39.37 -4.30 -2.74
CA ILE A 268 -40.83 -4.38 -2.75
C ILE A 268 -41.30 -5.48 -3.70
N ASP A 269 -40.71 -5.57 -4.90
CA ASP A 269 -41.06 -6.58 -5.88
C ASP A 269 -40.87 -8.00 -5.32
N GLN A 270 -39.74 -8.28 -4.67
CA GLN A 270 -39.46 -9.55 -4.00
C GLN A 270 -40.38 -9.80 -2.80
N THR A 271 -40.69 -8.78 -2.01
CA THR A 271 -41.56 -8.92 -0.82
C THR A 271 -42.98 -9.36 -1.21
N PHE A 272 -43.45 -8.93 -2.38
CA PHE A 272 -44.78 -9.30 -2.91
C PHE A 272 -44.71 -10.37 -4.01
N GLU A 273 -43.56 -10.99 -4.24
CA GLU A 273 -43.39 -12.10 -5.19
C GLU A 273 -43.75 -13.43 -4.52
N PHE A 274 -45.01 -13.82 -4.61
CA PHE A 274 -45.50 -15.04 -3.95
C PHE A 274 -45.27 -16.30 -4.79
N ASP A 275 -44.89 -16.20 -6.06
CA ASP A 275 -44.76 -17.35 -6.96
C ASP A 275 -43.66 -18.32 -6.52
N SER A 276 -42.49 -17.83 -6.12
CA SER A 276 -41.41 -18.64 -5.56
C SER A 276 -41.83 -19.40 -4.28
N LEU A 277 -42.53 -18.72 -3.37
CA LEU A 277 -43.07 -19.30 -2.15
C LEU A 277 -44.18 -20.33 -2.44
N LEU A 278 -45.12 -20.02 -3.34
CA LEU A 278 -46.19 -20.92 -3.76
C LEU A 278 -45.64 -22.17 -4.45
N ASN A 279 -44.61 -22.02 -5.29
CA ASN A 279 -43.94 -23.16 -5.92
C ASN A 279 -43.22 -24.03 -4.90
N SER A 280 -42.58 -23.43 -3.89
CA SER A 280 -41.94 -24.15 -2.79
C SER A 280 -42.96 -24.91 -1.94
N LEU A 281 -44.11 -24.29 -1.64
CA LEU A 281 -45.23 -24.95 -0.94
C LEU A 281 -45.87 -26.07 -1.78
N ARG A 282 -46.00 -25.90 -3.10
CA ARG A 282 -46.48 -26.95 -4.01
C ARG A 282 -45.51 -28.13 -4.07
N GLN A 283 -44.21 -27.85 -4.18
CA GLN A 283 -43.18 -28.88 -4.19
C GLN A 283 -43.18 -29.64 -2.86
N PHE A 284 -43.20 -28.92 -1.74
CA PHE A 284 -43.30 -29.49 -0.41
C PHE A 284 -44.55 -30.39 -0.27
N ALA A 285 -45.72 -29.91 -0.70
CA ALA A 285 -46.95 -30.70 -0.67
C ALA A 285 -46.86 -31.97 -1.52
N LYS A 286 -46.22 -31.89 -2.70
CA LYS A 286 -46.05 -33.03 -3.62
C LYS A 286 -45.06 -34.08 -3.10
N GLU A 287 -43.99 -33.65 -2.44
CA GLU A 287 -42.98 -34.54 -1.84
C GLU A 287 -43.51 -35.25 -0.59
N HIS A 288 -44.43 -34.62 0.14
CA HIS A 288 -45.02 -35.15 1.36
C HIS A 288 -46.41 -35.82 1.18
N ASP A 289 -46.92 -35.92 -0.05
CA ASP A 289 -48.21 -36.58 -0.36
C ASP A 289 -48.19 -38.09 -0.06
N SER A 290 -46.99 -38.69 0.05
CA SER A 290 -46.78 -40.10 0.40
C SER A 290 -46.31 -40.35 1.85
N SER A 291 -46.06 -39.30 2.63
CA SER A 291 -45.69 -39.42 4.05
C SER A 291 -45.82 -38.07 4.79
N MET A 292 -47.04 -37.72 5.21
CA MET A 292 -47.23 -36.70 6.23
C MET A 292 -46.82 -37.26 7.60
N GLU A 293 -45.55 -37.14 7.97
CA GLU A 293 -45.07 -37.25 9.36
C GLU A 293 -44.90 -35.84 9.94
N PHE A 294 -45.98 -35.06 9.99
CA PHE A 294 -46.03 -33.95 10.93
C PHE A 294 -46.61 -34.48 12.23
N GLU A 295 -45.80 -34.50 13.29
CA GLU A 295 -46.23 -34.92 14.64
C GLU A 295 -47.35 -34.02 15.19
N ASP A 296 -47.43 -32.77 14.71
CA ASP A 296 -48.45 -31.79 15.08
C ASP A 296 -49.63 -31.74 14.09
N PRO A 297 -50.86 -32.10 14.52
CA PRO A 297 -52.07 -32.05 13.69
C PRO A 297 -52.48 -30.64 13.25
N GLU A 298 -52.08 -29.59 13.96
CA GLU A 298 -52.39 -28.20 13.58
C GLU A 298 -51.60 -27.80 12.31
N MET A 299 -50.34 -28.22 12.23
CA MET A 299 -49.46 -27.95 11.08
C MET A 299 -49.95 -28.63 9.80
N GLN A 300 -50.54 -29.83 9.92
CA GLN A 300 -51.14 -30.55 8.79
C GLN A 300 -52.30 -29.76 8.13
N LYS A 301 -53.04 -28.98 8.92
CA LYS A 301 -54.13 -28.13 8.42
C LYS A 301 -53.66 -26.72 8.05
N ALA A 302 -52.60 -26.24 8.68
CA ALA A 302 -52.06 -24.91 8.45
C ALA A 302 -51.47 -24.75 7.04
N ILE A 303 -50.70 -25.72 6.54
CA ILE A 303 -50.04 -25.62 5.23
C ILE A 303 -51.04 -25.45 4.06
N PRO A 304 -52.10 -26.28 3.94
CA PRO A 304 -53.13 -26.08 2.91
C PRO A 304 -53.86 -24.74 3.06
N GLN A 305 -54.12 -24.30 4.29
CA GLN A 305 -54.78 -23.02 4.54
C GLN A 305 -53.89 -21.84 4.13
N VAL A 306 -52.61 -21.84 4.49
CA VAL A 306 -51.64 -20.80 4.11
C VAL A 306 -51.48 -20.75 2.60
N TYR A 307 -51.38 -21.91 1.94
CA TYR A 307 -51.34 -22.00 0.49
C TYR A 307 -52.59 -21.37 -0.15
N ALA A 308 -53.79 -21.70 0.32
CA ALA A 308 -55.03 -21.16 -0.21
C ALA A 308 -55.15 -19.63 -0.04
N HIS A 309 -54.72 -19.09 1.11
CA HIS A 309 -54.69 -17.63 1.34
C HIS A 309 -53.68 -16.91 0.46
N LEU A 310 -52.49 -17.49 0.26
CA LEU A 310 -51.47 -16.90 -0.62
C LEU A 310 -51.88 -16.97 -2.10
N GLU A 311 -52.52 -18.07 -2.51
CA GLU A 311 -53.03 -18.23 -3.87
C GLU A 311 -54.19 -17.27 -4.15
N SER A 312 -55.10 -17.03 -3.19
CA SER A 312 -56.17 -16.06 -3.37
C SER A 312 -55.66 -14.63 -3.56
N GLU A 313 -54.50 -14.31 -3.00
CA GLU A 313 -53.87 -12.99 -3.12
C GLU A 313 -52.89 -12.87 -4.30
N SER A 314 -52.59 -13.96 -5.02
CA SER A 314 -51.61 -13.97 -6.12
C SER A 314 -51.95 -12.99 -7.25
N GLU A 315 -53.23 -12.84 -7.60
CA GLU A 315 -53.64 -11.84 -8.59
C GLU A 315 -53.47 -10.40 -8.09
N ASN A 316 -53.70 -10.17 -6.80
CA ASN A 316 -53.60 -8.85 -6.18
C ASN A 316 -52.15 -8.41 -6.08
N THR A 317 -51.25 -9.30 -5.64
CA THR A 317 -49.82 -9.02 -5.60
C THR A 317 -49.23 -8.81 -7.00
N ARG A 318 -49.65 -9.60 -8.00
CA ARG A 318 -49.23 -9.38 -9.40
C ARG A 318 -49.69 -8.02 -9.94
N LYS A 319 -50.95 -7.61 -9.67
CA LYS A 319 -51.46 -6.28 -10.07
C LYS A 319 -50.69 -5.16 -9.36
N PHE A 320 -50.43 -5.30 -8.07
CA PHE A 320 -49.68 -4.33 -7.28
C PHE A 320 -48.24 -4.16 -7.78
N ARG A 321 -47.50 -5.26 -8.02
CA ARG A 321 -46.14 -5.25 -8.59
C ARG A 321 -46.09 -4.60 -9.97
N ASN A 322 -47.06 -4.92 -10.85
CA ASN A 322 -47.16 -4.30 -12.17
C ASN A 322 -47.44 -2.79 -12.11
N GLN A 323 -48.23 -2.32 -11.13
CA GLN A 323 -48.49 -0.90 -10.94
C GLN A 323 -47.25 -0.16 -10.42
N LEU A 324 -46.43 -0.80 -9.59
CA LEU A 324 -45.19 -0.23 -9.06
C LEU A 324 -44.08 -0.12 -10.11
N MET A 325 -44.06 -0.98 -11.12
CA MET A 325 -43.07 -0.93 -12.21
C MET A 325 -43.38 0.12 -13.30
N VAL A 326 -44.58 0.72 -13.30
CA VAL A 326 -45.02 1.71 -14.29
C VAL A 326 -44.90 3.16 -13.76
N LEU A 327 -44.64 3.32 -12.46
CA LEU A 327 -44.34 4.59 -11.78
C LEU A 327 -42.83 4.87 -11.81
#